data_AF-A0A254RDF3-F1
#
_entry.id   AF-A0A254RDF3-F1
#
_cell.length_a   1.000
_cell.length_b   1.000
_cell.length_c   1.000
_cell.angle_alpha   90.00
_cell.angle_beta   90.00
_cell.angle_gamma   90.00
#
_symmetry.space_group_name_H-M   'P 1'
#
loop_
_entity.id
_entity.type
_entity.pdbx_description
1 polymer ?
#
loop_
_entity_poly.entity_id
_entity_poly.type
_entity_poly.pdbx_seq_one_letter_code
_entity_poly.pdbx_strand_id
1 'polypeptide(L)' 'MTDLETRAEHVVSAIAGARPGTRHQHLSDLHHVVSEFGLRGNGIPQHLRQLQEELTNEAIEAQFDNLPV' A
#
# COMPACT_ATOMS: atom_id res chain seq x y z
N MET A 1 20.17 4.75 4.31
CA MET A 1 19.04 3.89 3.93
C MET A 1 18.86 2.86 5.02
N THR A 2 17.77 2.99 5.77
CA THR A 2 17.38 2.08 6.85
C THR A 2 16.72 0.83 6.27
N ASP A 3 16.69 -0.24 7.06
CA ASP A 3 15.98 -1.49 6.72
C ASP A 3 14.51 -1.23 6.36
N LEU A 4 13.87 -0.31 7.09
CA LEU A 4 12.48 0.10 6.86
C LEU A 4 12.28 0.83 5.51
N GLU A 5 13.20 1.71 5.13
CA GLU A 5 13.16 2.38 3.82
C GLU A 5 13.31 1.37 2.68
N THR A 6 14.22 0.41 2.83
CA THR A 6 14.44 -0.66 1.84
C THR A 6 13.16 -1.50 1.69
N ARG A 7 12.54 -1.89 2.80
CA ARG A 7 11.27 -2.63 2.79
C ARG A 7 10.15 -1.83 2.14
N ALA A 8 10.09 -0.51 2.38
CA ALA A 8 9.13 0.37 1.74
C ALA A 8 9.31 0.41 0.23
N GLU A 9 10.55 0.55 -0.25
CA GLU A 9 10.86 0.54 -1.69
C GLU A 9 10.50 -0.79 -2.35
N HIS A 10 10.72 -1.92 -1.66
CA HIS A 10 10.30 -3.23 -2.15
C HIS A 10 8.78 -3.34 -2.29
N VAL A 11 8.02 -2.87 -1.29
CA VAL A 11 6.55 -2.88 -1.33
C VAL A 11 6.03 -1.95 -2.44
N VAL A 12 6.57 -0.75 -2.56
CA VAL A 12 6.21 0.20 -3.62
C VAL A 12 6.52 -0.38 -5.00
N SER A 13 7.68 -1.03 -5.17
CA SER A 13 8.04 -1.68 -6.43
C SER A 13 7.12 -2.85 -6.78
N ALA A 14 6.71 -3.65 -5.78
CA ALA A 14 5.74 -4.72 -5.98
C ALA A 14 4.38 -4.18 -6.42
N ILE A 15 3.91 -3.11 -5.79
CA ILE A 15 2.66 -2.41 -6.15
C ILE A 15 2.74 -1.84 -7.57
N ALA A 16 3.86 -1.21 -7.94
CA ALA A 16 4.07 -0.65 -9.27
C ALA A 16 4.16 -1.73 -10.37
N GLY A 17 4.65 -2.92 -10.03
CA GLY A 17 4.72 -4.08 -10.94
C GLY A 17 3.42 -4.90 -11.01
N ALA A 18 2.50 -4.71 -10.06
CA ALA A 18 1.22 -5.41 -10.04
C ALA A 18 0.26 -4.88 -11.11
N ARG A 19 -0.63 -5.76 -11.58
CA ARG A 19 -1.62 -5.39 -12.59
C ARG A 19 -2.65 -4.42 -11.98
N PRO A 20 -3.17 -3.46 -12.76
CA PRO A 20 -4.29 -2.63 -12.33
C PRO A 20 -5.46 -3.51 -11.85
N GLY A 21 -6.05 -3.17 -10.70
CA GLY A 21 -7.13 -3.95 -10.10
C GLY A 21 -6.67 -5.13 -9.25
N THR A 22 -5.37 -5.45 -9.17
CA THR A 22 -4.82 -6.41 -8.20
C THR A 22 -3.81 -5.78 -7.24
N ARG A 23 -3.54 -4.47 -7.37
CA ARG A 23 -2.54 -3.77 -6.56
C ARG A 23 -2.98 -3.70 -5.10
N HIS A 24 -4.29 -3.64 -4.87
CA HIS A 24 -4.89 -3.66 -3.54
C HIS A 24 -4.54 -4.92 -2.72
N GLN A 25 -4.07 -6.00 -3.34
CA GLN A 25 -3.59 -7.19 -2.62
C GLN A 25 -2.36 -6.90 -1.75
N HIS A 26 -1.56 -5.89 -2.10
CA HIS A 26 -0.39 -5.45 -1.34
C HIS A 26 -0.71 -4.43 -0.24
N LEU A 27 -2.00 -4.08 -0.05
CA LEU A 27 -2.43 -3.08 0.92
C LEU A 27 -2.07 -3.48 2.37
N SER A 28 -2.10 -4.78 2.68
CA SER A 28 -1.67 -5.28 4.00
C SER A 28 -0.18 -5.01 4.24
N ASP A 29 0.68 -5.33 3.26
CA ASP A 29 2.13 -5.10 3.37
C ASP A 29 2.46 -3.60 3.47
N LEU A 30 1.76 -2.77 2.70
CA LEU A 30 1.90 -1.32 2.76
C LEU A 30 1.48 -0.77 4.14
N HIS A 31 0.37 -1.26 4.69
CA HIS A 31 -0.09 -0.84 6.01
C HIS A 31 0.91 -1.20 7.11
N HIS A 32 1.55 -2.37 7.03
CA HIS A 32 2.62 -2.75 7.95
C HIS A 32 3.79 -1.77 7.91
N VAL A 33 4.31 -1.45 6.73
CA VAL A 33 5.41 -0.50 6.57
C VAL A 33 5.04 0.89 7.09
N VAL A 34 3.85 1.39 6.74
CA VAL A 34 3.35 2.69 7.22
C VAL A 34 3.24 2.73 8.75
N SER A 35 2.74 1.65 9.35
CA SER A 35 2.66 1.53 10.82
C SER A 35 4.04 1.54 11.46
N GLU A 36 5.02 0.83 10.88
CA GLU A 36 6.40 0.83 11.36
C GLU A 36 7.06 2.22 11.26
N PHE A 37 6.77 3.01 10.21
CA PHE A 37 7.21 4.40 10.12
C PHE A 37 6.63 5.27 11.25
N GLY A 38 5.34 5.09 11.55
CA GLY A 38 4.68 5.77 12.67
C GLY A 38 5.29 5.40 14.02
N LEU A 39 5.56 4.11 14.26
CA LEU A 39 6.13 3.60 15.50
C LEU A 39 7.58 4.05 15.74
N ARG A 40 8.38 4.18 14.67
CA ARG A 40 9.77 4.67 14.78
C ARG A 40 9.89 6.18 14.99
N GLY A 41 8.78 6.92 14.94
CA GLY A 41 8.76 8.37 15.18
C GLY A 41 9.36 9.21 14.05
N ASN A 42 9.74 8.60 12.92
CA ASN A 42 10.29 9.30 11.75
C ASN A 42 9.22 10.01 10.90
N GLY A 43 7.95 9.88 11.29
CA GLY A 43 6.82 10.33 10.49
C GLY A 43 6.54 9.39 9.31
N ILE A 44 5.30 9.39 8.84
CA ILE A 44 4.90 8.57 7.70
C ILE A 44 5.17 9.37 6.41
N PRO A 45 5.98 8.86 5.46
CA PRO A 45 6.19 9.50 4.17
C PRO A 45 4.87 9.76 3.44
N GLN A 46 4.72 10.95 2.84
CA GLN A 46 3.48 11.36 2.20
C GLN A 46 3.07 10.44 1.04
N HIS A 47 4.03 10.00 0.23
CA HIS A 47 3.77 9.11 -0.90
C HIS A 47 3.21 7.74 -0.46
N LEU A 48 3.64 7.20 0.70
CA LEU A 48 3.11 5.95 1.23
C LEU A 48 1.66 6.10 1.71
N ARG A 49 1.31 7.26 2.28
CA ARG A 49 -0.08 7.55 2.66
C ARG A 49 -0.99 7.64 1.44
N GLN A 50 -0.58 8.40 0.43
CA GLN A 50 -1.32 8.53 -0.82
C GLN A 50 -1.52 7.17 -1.49
N LEU A 51 -0.47 6.35 -1.55
CA LEU A 51 -0.56 5.01 -2.10
C LEU A 51 -1.51 4.12 -1.29
N GLN A 52 -1.52 4.24 0.04
CA GLN A 52 -2.45 3.48 0.88
C GLN A 52 -3.91 3.89 0.63
N GLU A 53 -4.19 5.18 0.45
CA GLU A 53 -5.52 5.68 0.10
C GLU A 53 -5.96 5.18 -1.28
N GLU A 54 -5.09 5.25 -2.29
CA GLU A 54 -5.36 4.75 -3.63
C GLU A 54 -5.70 3.25 -3.64
N LEU A 55 -4.87 2.44 -2.97
CA LEU A 55 -5.10 1.00 -2.89
C LEU A 55 -6.35 0.67 -2.07
N THR A 56 -6.71 1.49 -1.08
CA THR A 56 -7.94 1.31 -0.30
C THR A 56 -9.16 1.52 -1.18
N ASN A 57 -9.16 2.58 -2.00
CA ASN A 57 -10.22 2.80 -2.98
C ASN A 57 -10.29 1.65 -4.00
N GLU A 58 -9.16 1.19 -4.53
CA GLU A 58 -9.12 0.05 -5.44
C GLU A 58 -9.68 -1.24 -4.79
N ALA A 59 -9.40 -1.49 -3.51
CA ALA A 59 -9.96 -2.63 -2.77
C ALA A 59 -11.48 -2.54 -2.64
N ILE A 60 -12.00 -1.34 -2.35
CA ILE A 60 -13.43 -1.07 -2.23
C ILE A 60 -14.08 -1.30 -3.59
N GLU A 61 -13.56 -0.71 -4.67
CA GLU A 61 -14.06 -0.89 -6.04
C GLU A 61 -14.09 -2.38 -6.43
N ALA A 62 -13.01 -3.11 -6.18
CA ALA A 62 -12.92 -4.54 -6.47
C ALA A 62 -13.95 -5.39 -5.70
N GLN A 63 -14.39 -4.95 -4.52
CA GLN A 63 -15.45 -5.62 -3.76
C GLN A 63 -16.82 -5.43 -4.41
N PHE A 64 -17.08 -4.28 -5.03
CA PHE A 64 -18.35 -3.97 -5.70
C PHE A 64 -18.43 -4.50 -7.14
N ASP A 65 -17.30 -4.56 -7.86
CA ASP A 65 -17.22 -5.15 -9.22
C ASP A 65 -17.64 -6.64 -9.25
N ASN A 66 -17.54 -7.34 -8.12
CA ASN A 66 -17.87 -8.75 -7.99
C ASN A 66 -19.31 -9.04 -7.53
N LEU A 67 -20.16 -8.01 -7.38
CA LEU A 67 -21.57 -8.23 -7.02
C LEU A 67 -22.40 -8.49 -8.28
N PRO A 68 -22.96 -9.71 -8.47
CA PRO A 68 -23.91 -9.93 -9.55
C PRO A 68 -25.17 -9.12 -9.26
N VAL A 69 -25.60 -8.34 -10.25
CA VAL A 69 -26.96 -7.77 -10.31
C VAL A 69 -28.00 -8.87 -10.44
#